data_AF-A0A6B3N4X2-F1
#
_entry.id   AF-A0A6B3N4X2-F1
#
_cell.length_a   1.000
_cell.length_b   1.000
_cell.length_c   1.000
_cell.angle_alpha   90.00
_cell.angle_beta   90.00
_cell.angle_gamma   90.00
#
_symmetry.space_group_name_H-M   'P 1'
#
loop_
_entity.id
_entity.type
_entity.pdbx_description
1 polymer ?
#
loop_
_entity_poly.entity_id
_entity_poly.type
_entity_poly.pdbx_seq_one_letter_code
_entity_poly.pdbx_strand_id
1 'polypeptide(L)'
;ERFALAALCPMMIPVISILLIVGFKSLGIFALVAGLISGTALELIILGIALHRQGISLLPRWYGFNEPMRQVASQYLPMIAGALLICSAAPIDQAMAAMLSPGSVSILNYANGLIASPINLMSIAISTAVIPYFSKMVASQDWHEIRGTLRYYLRLIFLITVPLSIILIVFSHPIVQLVFERGSFTSDATNLVAQSQALYALQIPFYIANILVVRLVSAMRLNYILMWVSGFDLAINIILNILFMQWLGIKGIALSTSCVYIFCFSFLLLFTQNQIKKKNPEKQLCD
;
A
#
# COMPACT_ATOMS: atom_id res chain seq x y z
N GLU A 1 -25.56 10.91 -9.88
CA GLU A 1 -24.26 10.31 -9.50
C GLU A 1 -23.57 11.24 -8.49
N ARG A 2 -23.25 10.75 -7.28
CA ARG A 2 -22.75 11.56 -6.14
C ARG A 2 -21.38 11.09 -5.62
N PHE A 3 -20.59 10.41 -6.44
CA PHE A 3 -19.26 9.94 -6.05
C PHE A 3 -18.21 11.06 -6.01
N ALA A 4 -18.40 12.14 -6.78
CA ALA A 4 -17.48 13.27 -6.80
C ALA A 4 -17.32 13.94 -5.43
N LEU A 5 -18.42 14.07 -4.68
CA LEU A 5 -18.41 14.72 -3.36
C LEU A 5 -17.62 13.87 -2.34
N ALA A 6 -17.84 12.55 -2.35
CA ALA A 6 -17.08 11.62 -1.50
C ALA A 6 -15.60 11.50 -1.91
N ALA A 7 -15.29 11.64 -3.20
CA ALA A 7 -13.92 11.60 -3.70
C ALA A 7 -13.12 12.88 -3.40
N LEU A 8 -13.78 14.04 -3.31
CA LEU A 8 -13.14 15.33 -3.04
C LEU A 8 -12.98 15.62 -1.53
N CYS A 9 -13.82 15.03 -0.69
CA CYS A 9 -13.79 15.22 0.77
C CYS A 9 -12.39 15.04 1.41
N PRO A 10 -11.59 14.01 1.09
CA PRO A 10 -10.26 13.83 1.68
C PRO A 10 -9.24 14.92 1.31
N MET A 11 -9.48 15.70 0.24
CA MET A 11 -8.62 16.82 -0.14
C MET A 11 -8.75 18.01 0.82
N MET A 12 -9.80 18.06 1.65
CA MET A 12 -10.01 19.15 2.59
C MET A 12 -8.93 19.19 3.67
N ILE A 13 -8.42 18.03 4.10
CA ILE A 13 -7.36 17.93 5.10
C ILE A 13 -6.08 18.68 4.65
N PRO A 14 -5.43 18.34 3.51
CA PRO A 14 -4.23 19.03 3.09
C PRO A 14 -4.49 20.51 2.77
N VAL A 15 -5.64 20.87 2.20
CA VAL A 15 -5.99 22.28 1.91
C VAL A 15 -6.06 23.11 3.19
N ILE A 16 -6.76 22.61 4.22
CA ILE A 16 -6.92 23.31 5.50
C ILE A 16 -5.59 23.36 6.25
N SER A 17 -4.81 22.28 6.24
CA SER A 17 -3.45 22.27 6.79
C SER A 17 -2.56 23.32 6.13
N ILE A 18 -2.58 23.46 4.80
CA ILE A 18 -1.80 24.49 4.09
C ILE A 18 -2.27 25.90 4.49
N LEU A 19 -3.58 26.14 4.53
CA LEU A 19 -4.14 27.44 4.90
C LEU A 19 -3.76 27.86 6.32
N LEU A 20 -3.81 26.95 7.29
CA LEU A 20 -3.44 27.25 8.68
C LEU A 20 -1.93 27.44 8.85
N ILE A 21 -1.09 26.69 8.13
CA ILE A 21 0.38 26.88 8.15
C ILE A 21 0.75 28.24 7.57
N VAL A 22 0.12 28.66 6.47
CA VAL A 22 0.39 29.97 5.85
C VAL A 22 -0.16 31.12 6.71
N GLY A 23 -1.36 30.95 7.30
CA GLY A 23 -2.02 31.96 8.10
C GLY A 23 -1.45 32.13 9.51
N PHE A 24 -0.96 31.05 10.13
CA PHE A 24 -0.47 31.04 11.52
C PHE A 24 0.96 30.51 11.62
N LYS A 25 1.91 31.24 11.02
CA LYS A 25 3.34 30.87 11.03
C LYS A 25 3.94 30.69 12.44
N SER A 26 3.37 31.33 13.46
CA SER A 26 3.86 31.25 14.85
C SER A 26 3.53 29.95 15.57
N LEU A 27 2.54 29.18 15.10
CA LEU A 27 2.08 27.95 15.75
C LEU A 27 2.91 26.72 15.36
N GLY A 28 3.78 26.83 14.34
CA GLY A 28 4.69 25.76 13.92
C GLY A 28 3.98 24.41 13.76
N ILE A 29 4.37 23.42 14.57
CA ILE A 29 3.79 22.06 14.58
C ILE A 29 2.31 22.07 14.98
N PHE A 30 1.88 22.96 15.88
CA PHE A 30 0.48 23.03 16.32
C PHE A 30 -0.47 23.46 15.19
N ALA A 31 0.01 24.23 14.21
CA ALA A 31 -0.79 24.58 13.03
C ALA A 31 -1.10 23.34 12.17
N LEU A 32 -0.15 22.42 12.04
CA LEU A 32 -0.33 21.14 11.35
C LEU A 32 -1.38 20.27 12.05
N VAL A 33 -1.28 20.15 13.38
CA VAL A 33 -2.23 19.39 14.21
C VAL A 33 -3.63 20.00 14.14
N ALA A 34 -3.75 21.32 14.30
CA ALA A 34 -5.02 22.02 14.18
C ALA A 34 -5.63 21.87 12.78
N GLY A 35 -4.80 21.88 11.73
CA GLY A 35 -5.24 21.66 10.35
C GLY A 35 -5.78 20.27 10.12
N LEU A 36 -5.12 19.26 10.65
CA LEU A 36 -5.60 17.87 10.60
C LEU A 36 -6.95 17.72 11.31
N ILE A 37 -7.08 18.23 12.54
CA ILE A 37 -8.31 18.11 13.34
C ILE A 37 -9.46 18.89 12.70
N SER A 38 -9.23 20.13 12.30
CA SER A 38 -10.28 20.94 11.67
C SER A 38 -10.66 20.43 10.28
N GLY A 39 -9.70 19.95 9.50
CA GLY A 39 -9.93 19.33 8.19
C GLY A 39 -10.76 18.05 8.28
N THR A 40 -10.39 17.15 9.20
CA THR A 40 -11.17 15.92 9.46
C THR A 40 -12.56 16.22 10.02
N ALA A 41 -12.70 17.21 10.91
CA ALA A 41 -14.01 17.64 11.40
C ALA A 41 -14.90 18.17 10.27
N LEU A 42 -14.35 18.98 9.36
CA LEU A 42 -15.11 19.51 8.23
C LEU A 42 -15.49 18.41 7.23
N GLU A 43 -14.58 17.48 6.97
CA GLU A 43 -14.84 16.29 6.17
C GLU A 43 -16.03 15.49 6.74
N LEU A 44 -16.03 15.24 8.04
CA LEU A 44 -17.10 14.55 8.75
C LEU A 44 -18.44 15.30 8.64
N ILE A 45 -18.42 16.63 8.78
CA ILE A 45 -19.63 17.47 8.67
C ILE A 45 -20.20 17.38 7.25
N ILE A 46 -19.37 17.52 6.21
CA ILE A 46 -19.83 17.47 4.81
C ILE A 46 -20.42 16.10 4.48
N LEU A 47 -19.72 15.02 4.87
CA LEU A 47 -20.21 13.66 4.68
C LEU A 47 -21.50 13.42 5.48
N GLY A 48 -21.58 13.91 6.71
CA GLY A 48 -22.76 13.81 7.56
C GLY A 48 -23.99 14.52 6.96
N ILE A 49 -23.81 15.74 6.45
CA ILE A 49 -24.88 16.49 5.76
C ILE A 49 -25.31 15.73 4.49
N ALA A 50 -24.36 15.21 3.71
CA ALA A 50 -24.66 14.45 2.51
C ALA A 50 -25.47 13.17 2.81
N LEU A 51 -25.14 12.46 3.90
CA LEU A 51 -25.86 11.28 4.37
C LEU A 51 -27.26 11.63 4.86
N HIS A 52 -27.40 12.70 5.64
CA HIS A 52 -28.68 13.16 6.17
C HIS A 52 -29.64 13.56 5.03
N ARG A 53 -29.11 14.22 3.99
CA ARG A 53 -29.85 14.54 2.75
C ARG A 53 -30.29 13.31 1.94
N GLN A 54 -29.73 12.14 2.22
CA GLN A 54 -30.14 10.86 1.62
C GLN A 54 -31.09 10.06 2.53
N GLY A 55 -31.51 10.61 3.67
CA GLY A 55 -32.41 9.94 4.61
C GLY A 55 -31.76 8.80 5.40
N ILE A 56 -30.42 8.67 5.35
CA ILE A 56 -29.68 7.65 6.11
C ILE A 56 -29.37 8.24 7.49
N SER A 57 -29.81 7.55 8.55
CA SER A 57 -29.54 7.96 9.93
C SER A 57 -28.08 7.69 10.31
N LEU A 58 -27.36 8.72 10.75
CA LEU A 58 -25.97 8.64 11.22
C LEU A 58 -25.81 7.95 12.58
N LEU A 59 -26.90 7.86 13.37
CA LEU A 59 -26.86 7.27 14.70
C LEU A 59 -26.94 5.74 14.60
N PRO A 60 -25.92 5.00 15.08
CA PRO A 60 -25.98 3.55 15.13
C PRO A 60 -27.13 3.14 16.06
N ARG A 61 -28.21 2.59 15.50
CA ARG A 61 -29.26 1.95 16.28
C ARG A 61 -28.76 0.58 16.72
N TRP A 62 -28.24 0.51 17.93
CA TRP A 62 -27.74 -0.74 18.52
C TRP A 62 -28.93 -1.64 18.89
N TYR A 63 -29.15 -2.71 18.13
CA TYR A 63 -30.23 -3.69 18.35
C TYR A 63 -29.79 -4.93 19.16
N GLY A 64 -28.60 -4.89 19.79
CA GLY A 64 -28.04 -6.02 20.55
C GLY A 64 -27.25 -7.02 19.69
N PHE A 65 -26.64 -8.01 20.35
CA PHE A 65 -25.89 -9.09 19.72
C PHE A 65 -26.84 -10.21 19.23
N ASN A 66 -27.60 -9.92 18.17
CA ASN A 66 -28.51 -10.89 17.56
C ASN A 66 -27.75 -11.86 16.62
N GLU A 67 -28.36 -12.98 16.22
CA GLU A 67 -27.77 -13.95 15.28
C GLU A 67 -27.17 -13.32 13.99
N PRO A 68 -27.81 -12.31 13.35
CA PRO A 68 -27.19 -11.59 12.23
C PRO A 68 -25.89 -10.86 12.61
N MET A 69 -25.82 -10.28 13.80
CA MET A 69 -24.61 -9.62 14.32
C MET A 69 -23.49 -10.63 14.57
N ARG A 70 -23.84 -11.86 15.00
CA ARG A 70 -22.88 -12.95 15.21
C ARG A 70 -22.29 -13.48 13.90
N GLN A 71 -23.09 -13.56 12.83
CA GLN A 71 -22.60 -13.88 11.49
C GLN A 71 -21.70 -12.77 10.92
N VAL A 72 -22.09 -11.50 11.11
CA VAL A 72 -21.26 -10.37 10.71
C VAL A 72 -19.94 -10.39 11.49
N ALA A 73 -19.99 -10.53 12.82
CA ALA A 73 -18.79 -10.60 13.64
C ALA A 73 -17.88 -11.77 13.24
N SER A 74 -18.40 -12.97 13.02
CA SER A 74 -17.56 -14.13 12.67
C SER A 74 -16.88 -14.02 11.31
N GLN A 75 -17.43 -13.27 10.36
CA GLN A 75 -16.82 -13.02 9.05
C GLN A 75 -15.93 -11.77 9.02
N TYR A 76 -16.32 -10.71 9.74
CA TYR A 76 -15.56 -9.46 9.79
C TYR A 76 -14.34 -9.55 10.72
N LEU A 77 -14.42 -10.29 11.83
CA LEU A 77 -13.30 -10.40 12.77
C LEU A 77 -12.02 -10.96 12.10
N PRO A 78 -12.07 -12.05 11.31
CA PRO A 78 -10.90 -12.54 10.56
C PRO A 78 -10.42 -11.55 9.49
N MET A 79 -11.34 -10.84 8.84
CA MET A 79 -11.00 -9.83 7.83
C MET A 79 -10.28 -8.63 8.45
N ILE A 80 -10.75 -8.14 9.60
CA ILE A 80 -10.13 -7.06 10.36
C ILE A 80 -8.77 -7.51 10.90
N ALA A 81 -8.68 -8.71 11.47
CA ALA A 81 -7.40 -9.26 11.93
C ALA A 81 -6.37 -9.38 10.80
N GLY A 82 -6.77 -9.87 9.62
CA GLY A 82 -5.92 -9.92 8.43
C GLY A 82 -5.51 -8.54 7.94
N ALA A 83 -6.44 -7.58 7.91
CA ALA A 83 -6.15 -6.19 7.54
C ALA A 83 -5.19 -5.52 8.53
N LEU A 84 -5.33 -5.77 9.83
CA LEU A 84 -4.42 -5.26 10.86
C LEU A 84 -3.00 -5.81 10.66
N LEU A 85 -2.86 -7.10 10.35
CA LEU A 85 -1.55 -7.68 10.04
C LEU A 85 -0.91 -7.00 8.83
N ILE A 86 -1.66 -6.79 7.75
CA ILE A 86 -1.15 -6.11 6.54
C ILE A 86 -0.75 -4.66 6.85
N CYS A 87 -1.58 -3.93 7.58
CA CYS A 87 -1.34 -2.52 7.90
C CYS A 87 -0.27 -2.31 8.98
N SER A 88 0.15 -3.36 9.69
CA SER A 88 1.10 -3.25 10.81
C SER A 88 2.55 -3.00 10.38
N ALA A 89 2.92 -3.36 9.15
CA ALA A 89 4.29 -3.21 8.66
C ALA A 89 4.76 -1.74 8.72
N ALA A 90 3.95 -0.78 8.26
CA ALA A 90 4.34 0.63 8.25
C ALA A 90 4.51 1.25 9.66
N PRO A 91 3.60 1.03 10.63
CA PRO A 91 3.83 1.41 12.02
C PRO A 91 5.06 0.75 12.64
N ILE A 92 5.34 -0.51 12.31
CA ILE A 92 6.54 -1.22 12.80
C ILE A 92 7.80 -0.59 12.23
N ASP A 93 7.86 -0.35 10.92
CA ASP A 93 8.97 0.37 10.27
C ASP A 93 9.20 1.75 10.92
N GLN A 94 8.14 2.49 11.24
CA GLN A 94 8.22 3.78 11.92
C GLN A 94 8.67 3.66 13.38
N ALA A 95 8.18 2.67 14.13
CA ALA A 95 8.60 2.41 15.50
C ALA A 95 10.08 2.05 15.56
N MET A 96 10.55 1.20 14.62
CA MET A 96 11.95 0.84 14.49
C MET A 96 12.80 2.04 14.07
N ALA A 97 12.34 2.86 13.12
CA ALA A 97 13.01 4.11 12.74
C ALA A 97 13.12 5.10 13.92
N ALA A 98 12.11 5.15 14.79
CA ALA A 98 12.13 6.00 15.99
C ALA A 98 13.19 5.59 17.02
N MET A 99 13.71 4.34 16.95
CA MET A 99 14.82 3.87 17.79
C MET A 99 16.19 4.35 17.31
N LEU A 100 16.29 4.89 16.08
CA LEU A 100 17.51 5.51 15.57
C LEU A 100 17.60 7.00 16.00
N SER A 101 18.30 7.82 15.22
CA SER A 101 18.45 9.25 15.48
C SER A 101 17.13 10.02 15.33
N PRO A 102 16.97 11.16 16.02
CA PRO A 102 15.86 12.08 15.77
C PRO A 102 15.72 12.42 14.29
N GLY A 103 14.48 12.48 13.79
CA GLY A 103 14.18 12.74 12.38
C GLY A 103 14.17 11.51 11.46
N SER A 104 14.59 10.33 11.94
CA SER A 104 14.59 9.08 11.15
C SER A 104 13.22 8.70 10.60
N VAL A 105 12.17 8.85 11.41
CA VAL A 105 10.77 8.60 11.01
C VAL A 105 10.37 9.52 9.86
N SER A 106 10.78 10.80 9.93
CA SER A 106 10.49 11.77 8.88
C SER A 106 11.25 11.46 7.59
N ILE A 107 12.53 11.08 7.69
CA ILE A 107 13.33 10.64 6.53
C ILE A 107 12.65 9.46 5.82
N LEU A 108 12.20 8.47 6.57
CA LEU A 108 11.51 7.30 6.02
C LEU A 108 10.19 7.68 5.35
N ASN A 109 9.40 8.55 5.98
CA ASN A 109 8.13 9.03 5.44
C ASN A 109 8.32 9.87 4.16
N TYR A 110 9.33 10.74 4.10
CA TYR A 110 9.64 11.51 2.89
C TYR A 110 10.10 10.62 1.74
N ALA A 111 10.96 9.63 2.03
CA ALA A 111 11.46 8.69 1.03
C ALA A 111 10.34 7.81 0.47
N ASN A 112 9.50 7.24 1.33
CA ASN A 112 8.36 6.42 0.91
C ASN A 112 7.26 7.27 0.23
N GLY A 113 7.08 8.53 0.65
CA GLY A 113 6.07 9.41 0.07
C GLY A 113 6.27 9.66 -1.43
N LEU A 114 7.52 9.87 -1.87
CA LEU A 114 7.83 10.15 -3.28
C LEU A 114 7.58 8.95 -4.20
N ILE A 115 7.85 7.72 -3.73
CA ILE A 115 7.57 6.50 -4.51
C ILE A 115 6.12 6.05 -4.40
N ALA A 116 5.39 6.43 -3.35
CA ALA A 116 4.00 6.04 -3.16
C ALA A 116 3.07 6.62 -4.24
N SER A 117 3.32 7.85 -4.69
CA SER A 117 2.52 8.50 -5.74
C SER A 117 2.46 7.69 -7.05
N PRO A 118 3.58 7.33 -7.71
CA PRO A 118 3.52 6.52 -8.92
C PRO A 118 2.98 5.11 -8.67
N ILE A 119 3.32 4.49 -7.52
CA ILE A 119 2.82 3.16 -7.14
C ILE A 119 1.29 3.17 -7.05
N ASN A 120 0.70 4.15 -6.37
CA ASN A 120 -0.74 4.24 -6.17
C ASN A 120 -1.51 4.39 -7.49
N LEU A 121 -1.00 5.23 -8.40
CA LEU A 121 -1.60 5.42 -9.73
C LEU A 121 -1.62 4.10 -10.52
N MET A 122 -0.50 3.38 -10.56
CA MET A 122 -0.41 2.08 -11.24
C MET A 122 -1.26 1.00 -10.58
N SER A 123 -1.26 0.97 -9.23
CA SER A 123 -2.04 0.02 -8.44
C SER A 123 -3.54 0.12 -8.72
N ILE A 124 -4.07 1.35 -8.80
CA ILE A 124 -5.47 1.60 -9.13
C ILE A 124 -5.77 1.13 -10.55
N ALA A 125 -4.96 1.54 -11.53
CA ALA A 125 -5.16 1.18 -12.94
C ALA A 125 -5.21 -0.34 -13.15
N ILE A 126 -4.28 -1.07 -12.53
CA ILE A 126 -4.24 -2.54 -12.59
C ILE A 126 -5.43 -3.14 -11.85
N SER A 127 -5.73 -2.67 -10.64
CA SER A 127 -6.85 -3.20 -9.84
C SER A 127 -8.19 -3.06 -10.56
N THR A 128 -8.44 -1.95 -11.23
CA THR A 128 -9.70 -1.72 -11.95
C THR A 128 -9.81 -2.54 -13.23
N ALA A 129 -8.72 -2.71 -13.98
CA ALA A 129 -8.74 -3.42 -15.26
C ALA A 129 -8.79 -4.94 -15.08
N VAL A 130 -8.08 -5.46 -14.08
CA VAL A 130 -7.72 -6.90 -14.02
C VAL A 130 -8.77 -7.76 -13.31
N ILE A 131 -9.42 -7.25 -12.26
CA ILE A 131 -10.38 -8.04 -11.45
C ILE A 131 -11.52 -8.64 -12.27
N PRO A 132 -12.27 -7.86 -13.09
CA PRO A 132 -13.39 -8.42 -13.84
C PRO A 132 -12.91 -9.44 -14.90
N TYR A 133 -11.73 -9.20 -15.48
CA TYR A 133 -11.14 -10.07 -16.49
C TYR A 133 -10.75 -11.43 -15.88
N PHE A 134 -10.00 -11.45 -14.76
CA PHE A 134 -9.67 -12.70 -14.05
C PHE A 134 -10.89 -13.41 -13.48
N SER A 135 -11.89 -12.67 -12.97
CA SER A 135 -13.12 -13.30 -12.46
C SER A 135 -13.86 -14.06 -13.57
N LYS A 136 -13.91 -13.52 -14.79
CA LYS A 136 -14.54 -14.18 -15.95
C LYS A 136 -13.78 -15.43 -16.37
N MET A 137 -12.44 -15.35 -16.50
CA MET A 137 -11.62 -16.51 -16.89
C MET A 137 -11.60 -17.62 -15.83
N VAL A 138 -11.60 -17.27 -14.54
CA VAL A 138 -11.68 -18.25 -13.45
C VAL A 138 -13.04 -18.94 -13.46
N ALA A 139 -14.13 -18.22 -13.78
CA ALA A 139 -15.46 -18.81 -13.91
C ALA A 139 -15.58 -19.76 -15.11
N SER A 140 -14.90 -19.48 -16.23
CA SER A 140 -14.84 -20.37 -17.39
C SER A 140 -13.87 -21.54 -17.23
N GLN A 141 -13.09 -21.59 -16.14
CA GLN A 141 -12.10 -22.63 -15.85
C GLN A 141 -11.02 -22.82 -16.93
N ASP A 142 -10.76 -21.79 -17.76
CA ASP A 142 -9.69 -21.86 -18.77
C ASP A 142 -8.33 -21.53 -18.14
N TRP A 143 -7.75 -22.53 -17.47
CA TRP A 143 -6.48 -22.41 -16.76
C TRP A 143 -5.28 -22.17 -17.69
N HIS A 144 -5.39 -22.54 -18.96
CA HIS A 144 -4.34 -22.28 -19.95
C HIS A 144 -4.32 -20.79 -20.32
N GLU A 145 -5.48 -20.21 -20.64
CA GLU A 145 -5.61 -18.78 -20.94
C GLU A 145 -5.20 -17.93 -19.73
N ILE A 146 -5.60 -18.30 -18.51
CA ILE A 146 -5.20 -17.60 -17.27
C ILE A 146 -3.67 -17.52 -17.15
N ARG A 147 -2.96 -18.62 -17.44
CA ARG A 147 -1.49 -18.66 -17.34
C ARG A 147 -0.83 -17.78 -18.40
N GLY A 148 -1.34 -17.81 -19.63
CA GLY A 148 -0.86 -16.95 -20.72
C GLY A 148 -1.05 -15.47 -20.40
N THR A 149 -2.25 -15.13 -19.98
CA THR A 149 -2.64 -13.78 -19.55
C THR A 149 -1.80 -13.28 -18.38
N LEU A 150 -1.64 -14.07 -17.32
CA LEU A 150 -0.81 -13.70 -16.17
C LEU A 150 0.62 -13.39 -16.61
N ARG A 151 1.22 -14.23 -17.47
CA ARG A 151 2.58 -14.01 -17.98
C ARG A 151 2.67 -12.74 -18.84
N TYR A 152 1.67 -12.48 -19.67
CA TYR A 152 1.60 -11.28 -20.49
C TYR A 152 1.55 -10.01 -19.64
N TYR A 153 0.63 -9.94 -18.67
CA TYR A 153 0.52 -8.79 -17.78
C TYR A 153 1.75 -8.62 -16.89
N LEU A 154 2.33 -9.70 -16.35
CA LEU A 154 3.59 -9.61 -15.61
C LEU A 154 4.70 -9.03 -16.50
N ARG A 155 4.84 -9.51 -17.74
CA ARG A 155 5.85 -9.00 -18.66
C ARG A 155 5.65 -7.51 -18.95
N LEU A 156 4.42 -7.06 -19.15
CA LEU A 156 4.09 -5.63 -19.31
C LEU A 156 4.41 -4.80 -18.06
N ILE A 157 4.03 -5.31 -16.88
CA ILE A 157 4.32 -4.64 -15.60
C ILE A 157 5.82 -4.45 -15.45
N PHE A 158 6.62 -5.51 -15.60
CA PHE A 158 8.07 -5.41 -15.49
C PHE A 158 8.67 -4.51 -16.57
N LEU A 159 8.17 -4.55 -17.81
CA LEU A 159 8.63 -3.68 -18.90
C LEU A 159 8.47 -2.19 -18.57
N ILE A 160 7.42 -1.80 -17.83
CA ILE A 160 7.12 -0.41 -17.48
C ILE A 160 7.77 -0.02 -16.14
N THR A 161 7.67 -0.88 -15.14
CA THR A 161 8.08 -0.57 -13.76
C THR A 161 9.57 -0.66 -13.54
N VAL A 162 10.30 -1.56 -14.23
CA VAL A 162 11.76 -1.64 -14.15
C VAL A 162 12.45 -0.35 -14.63
N PRO A 163 12.16 0.19 -15.83
CA PRO A 163 12.78 1.46 -16.23
C PRO A 163 12.34 2.62 -15.33
N LEU A 164 11.10 2.62 -14.84
CA LEU A 164 10.64 3.61 -13.86
C LEU A 164 11.46 3.55 -12.56
N SER A 165 11.70 2.36 -12.01
CA SER A 165 12.58 2.18 -10.84
C SER A 165 13.98 2.68 -11.11
N ILE A 166 14.57 2.33 -12.26
CA ILE A 166 15.91 2.78 -12.63
C ILE A 166 15.97 4.31 -12.69
N ILE A 167 14.98 4.97 -13.30
CA ILE A 167 14.87 6.43 -13.36
C ILE A 167 14.79 6.99 -11.93
N LEU A 168 13.93 6.45 -11.06
CA LEU A 168 13.79 6.94 -9.70
C LEU A 168 15.04 6.72 -8.84
N ILE A 169 15.80 5.66 -9.09
CA ILE A 169 17.07 5.37 -8.41
C ILE A 169 18.14 6.36 -8.86
N VAL A 170 18.34 6.50 -10.18
CA VAL A 170 19.38 7.36 -10.75
C VAL A 170 19.11 8.83 -10.45
N PHE A 171 17.86 9.26 -10.55
CA PHE A 171 17.44 10.63 -10.27
C PHE A 171 16.99 10.85 -8.83
N SER A 172 17.27 9.92 -7.91
CA SER A 172 16.78 10.01 -6.53
C SER A 172 17.25 11.29 -5.84
N HIS A 173 18.55 11.60 -5.91
CA HIS A 173 19.11 12.81 -5.33
C HIS A 173 18.51 14.10 -5.92
N PRO A 174 18.52 14.34 -7.25
CA PRO A 174 17.97 15.57 -7.80
C PRO A 174 16.46 15.70 -7.55
N ILE A 175 15.70 14.61 -7.54
CA ILE A 175 14.26 14.65 -7.20
C ILE A 175 14.07 15.11 -5.77
N VAL A 176 14.75 14.48 -4.79
CA VAL A 176 14.61 14.84 -3.38
C VAL A 176 15.08 16.27 -3.13
N GLN A 177 16.19 16.68 -3.75
CA GLN A 177 16.70 18.04 -3.64
C GLN A 177 15.70 19.07 -4.17
N LEU A 178 15.16 18.86 -5.37
CA LEU A 178 14.19 19.79 -5.97
C LEU A 178 12.89 19.88 -5.17
N VAL A 179 12.42 18.77 -4.62
CA VAL A 179 11.14 18.72 -3.91
C VAL A 179 11.28 19.24 -2.47
N PHE A 180 12.30 18.79 -1.73
CA PHE A 180 12.35 18.97 -0.29
C PHE A 180 13.46 19.92 0.21
N GLU A 181 14.58 20.10 -0.50
CA GLU A 181 15.72 20.89 -0.01
C GLU A 181 15.42 22.39 -0.01
N ARG A 182 14.74 22.86 1.04
CA ARG A 182 14.37 24.26 1.28
C ARG A 182 14.32 24.56 2.78
N GLY A 183 14.74 25.76 3.16
CA GLY A 183 14.65 26.25 4.54
C GLY A 183 15.38 25.35 5.53
N SER A 184 14.65 24.72 6.46
CA SER A 184 15.22 23.84 7.49
C SER A 184 15.64 22.45 6.99
N PHE A 185 15.40 22.12 5.73
CA PHE A 185 15.78 20.84 5.15
C PHE A 185 17.22 20.90 4.64
N THR A 186 18.15 20.24 5.34
CA THR A 186 19.59 20.28 5.06
C THR A 186 19.99 19.31 3.95
N SER A 187 21.14 19.57 3.31
CA SER A 187 21.72 18.67 2.30
C SER A 187 22.01 17.26 2.84
N ASP A 188 22.36 17.14 4.13
CA ASP A 188 22.52 15.82 4.77
C ASP A 188 21.19 15.04 4.85
N ALA A 189 20.08 15.74 5.14
CA ALA A 189 18.75 15.15 5.11
C ALA A 189 18.35 14.74 3.68
N THR A 190 18.67 15.57 2.68
CA THR A 190 18.50 15.23 1.25
C THR A 190 19.21 13.93 0.90
N ASN A 191 20.47 13.79 1.30
CA ASN A 191 21.25 12.59 1.02
C ASN A 191 20.65 11.33 1.65
N LEU A 192 20.20 11.41 2.91
CA LEU A 192 19.58 10.27 3.60
C LEU A 192 18.23 9.88 3.00
N VAL A 193 17.39 10.87 2.64
CA VAL A 193 16.10 10.64 1.98
C VAL A 193 16.30 10.07 0.57
N ALA A 194 17.24 10.61 -0.21
CA ALA A 194 17.54 10.13 -1.56
C ALA A 194 18.06 8.69 -1.56
N GLN A 195 18.92 8.33 -0.62
CA GLN A 195 19.42 6.95 -0.53
C GLN A 195 18.32 5.99 -0.07
N SER A 196 17.50 6.38 0.90
CA SER A 196 16.34 5.58 1.33
C SER A 196 15.31 5.42 0.21
N GLN A 197 15.05 6.49 -0.56
CA GLN A 197 14.15 6.45 -1.72
C GLN A 197 14.67 5.52 -2.80
N ALA A 198 15.97 5.56 -3.11
CA ALA A 198 16.56 4.68 -4.11
C ALA A 198 16.39 3.20 -3.73
N LEU A 199 16.57 2.87 -2.44
CA LEU A 199 16.33 1.52 -1.95
C LEU A 199 14.86 1.14 -2.05
N TYR A 200 13.96 2.01 -1.61
CA TYR A 200 12.51 1.83 -1.75
C TYR A 200 12.05 1.66 -3.22
N ALA A 201 12.69 2.35 -4.17
CA ALA A 201 12.34 2.25 -5.58
C ALA A 201 12.59 0.84 -6.17
N LEU A 202 13.43 0.02 -5.53
CA LEU A 202 13.64 -1.38 -5.92
C LEU A 202 12.38 -2.22 -5.75
N GLN A 203 11.48 -1.85 -4.83
CA GLN A 203 10.26 -2.61 -4.56
C GLN A 203 9.19 -2.43 -5.64
N ILE A 204 9.20 -1.33 -6.41
CA ILE A 204 8.13 -0.94 -7.35
C ILE A 204 7.71 -2.09 -8.29
N PRO A 205 8.61 -2.74 -9.05
CA PRO A 205 8.21 -3.80 -9.98
C PRO A 205 7.54 -4.97 -9.27
N PHE A 206 8.09 -5.38 -8.13
CA PHE A 206 7.59 -6.52 -7.35
C PHE A 206 6.28 -6.18 -6.64
N TYR A 207 6.14 -4.97 -6.12
CA TYR A 207 4.92 -4.49 -5.47
C TYR A 207 3.75 -4.47 -6.46
N ILE A 208 3.95 -3.88 -7.63
CA ILE A 208 2.91 -3.77 -8.66
C ILE A 208 2.57 -5.16 -9.23
N ALA A 209 3.57 -6.01 -9.47
CA ALA A 209 3.35 -7.38 -9.89
C ALA A 209 2.65 -8.22 -8.80
N ASN A 210 2.93 -7.98 -7.53
CA ASN A 210 2.28 -8.65 -6.41
C ASN A 210 0.78 -8.32 -6.37
N ILE A 211 0.38 -7.07 -6.59
CA ILE A 211 -1.03 -6.68 -6.68
C ILE A 211 -1.76 -7.53 -7.73
N LEU A 212 -1.17 -7.71 -8.91
CA LEU A 212 -1.74 -8.54 -9.97
C LEU A 212 -1.97 -9.99 -9.50
N VAL A 213 -0.97 -10.59 -8.86
CA VAL A 213 -1.04 -11.98 -8.35
C VAL A 213 -2.08 -12.09 -7.24
N VAL A 214 -2.11 -11.14 -6.30
CA VAL A 214 -3.11 -11.09 -5.23
C VAL A 214 -4.54 -10.99 -5.79
N ARG A 215 -4.76 -10.19 -6.84
CA ARG A 215 -6.08 -10.12 -7.52
C ARG A 215 -6.49 -11.46 -8.11
N LEU A 216 -5.56 -12.19 -8.74
CA LEU A 216 -5.83 -13.52 -9.28
C LEU A 216 -6.12 -14.55 -8.16
N VAL A 217 -5.32 -14.57 -7.10
CA VAL A 217 -5.55 -15.44 -5.92
C VAL A 217 -6.92 -15.16 -5.31
N SER A 218 -7.32 -13.88 -5.23
CA SER A 218 -8.63 -13.49 -4.73
C SER A 218 -9.76 -13.94 -5.64
N ALA A 219 -9.62 -13.79 -6.97
CA ALA A 219 -10.57 -14.31 -7.95
C ALA A 219 -10.71 -15.84 -7.87
N MET A 220 -9.63 -16.56 -7.55
CA MET A 220 -9.62 -18.01 -7.32
C MET A 220 -10.22 -18.44 -5.95
N ARG A 221 -10.69 -17.50 -5.13
CA ARG A 221 -11.19 -17.73 -3.76
C ARG A 221 -10.18 -18.35 -2.80
N LEU A 222 -8.88 -18.14 -3.03
CA LEU A 222 -7.78 -18.67 -2.21
C LEU A 222 -7.27 -17.63 -1.18
N ASN A 223 -8.16 -16.77 -0.66
CA ASN A 223 -7.80 -15.64 0.22
C ASN A 223 -7.16 -16.07 1.55
N TYR A 224 -7.39 -17.30 2.02
CA TYR A 224 -6.78 -17.81 3.26
C TYR A 224 -5.25 -17.79 3.22
N ILE A 225 -4.65 -17.90 2.03
CA ILE A 225 -3.20 -17.89 1.82
C ILE A 225 -2.64 -16.50 2.00
N LEU A 226 -3.39 -15.47 1.59
CA LEU A 226 -2.98 -14.08 1.74
C LEU A 226 -2.77 -13.74 3.22
N MET A 227 -3.59 -14.29 4.12
CA MET A 227 -3.42 -14.12 5.57
C MET A 227 -2.12 -14.73 6.08
N TRP A 228 -1.82 -15.97 5.70
CA TRP A 228 -0.56 -16.64 6.08
C TRP A 228 0.67 -15.92 5.54
N VAL A 229 0.62 -15.52 4.27
CA VAL A 229 1.70 -14.75 3.63
C VAL A 229 1.91 -13.42 4.34
N SER A 230 0.84 -12.69 4.68
CA SER A 230 0.96 -11.41 5.38
C SER A 230 1.62 -11.55 6.76
N GLY A 231 1.28 -12.60 7.51
CA GLY A 231 1.92 -12.88 8.79
C GLY A 231 3.40 -13.23 8.66
N PHE A 232 3.75 -14.01 7.63
CA PHE A 232 5.13 -14.38 7.33
C PHE A 232 5.95 -13.19 6.81
N ASP A 233 5.37 -12.36 5.95
CA ASP A 233 5.97 -11.12 5.45
C ASP A 233 6.29 -10.17 6.60
N LEU A 234 5.39 -10.04 7.57
CA LEU A 234 5.63 -9.22 8.75
C LEU A 234 6.82 -9.74 9.57
N ALA A 235 6.89 -11.06 9.78
CA ALA A 235 8.00 -11.67 10.49
C ALA A 235 9.33 -11.48 9.75
N ILE A 236 9.35 -11.69 8.43
CA ILE A 236 10.53 -11.43 7.59
C ILE A 236 10.92 -9.96 7.66
N ASN A 237 9.96 -9.05 7.55
CA ASN A 237 10.20 -7.61 7.58
C ASN A 237 10.87 -7.19 8.90
N ILE A 238 10.37 -7.67 10.06
CA ILE A 238 10.99 -7.39 11.36
C ILE A 238 12.43 -7.93 11.41
N ILE A 239 12.65 -9.17 10.96
CA ILE A 239 13.98 -9.80 10.97
C ILE A 239 14.95 -9.01 10.07
N LEU A 240 14.55 -8.70 8.84
CA LEU A 240 15.37 -7.96 7.88
C LEU A 240 15.60 -6.52 8.32
N ASN A 241 14.61 -5.88 8.96
CA ASN A 241 14.78 -4.55 9.55
C ASN A 241 15.87 -4.59 10.62
N ILE A 242 15.82 -5.54 11.56
CA ILE A 242 16.84 -5.65 12.62
C ILE A 242 18.24 -5.87 12.01
N LEU A 243 18.36 -6.75 11.01
CA LEU A 243 19.64 -7.06 10.36
C LEU A 243 20.19 -5.86 9.59
N PHE A 244 19.38 -5.22 8.75
CA PHE A 244 19.85 -4.12 7.90
C PHE A 244 19.97 -2.80 8.64
N MET A 245 19.20 -2.57 9.70
CA MET A 245 19.37 -1.38 10.54
C MET A 245 20.75 -1.32 11.18
N GLN A 246 21.32 -2.45 11.57
CA GLN A 246 22.66 -2.48 12.18
C GLN A 246 23.76 -2.04 11.19
N TRP A 247 23.61 -2.32 9.89
CA TRP A 247 24.64 -2.04 8.89
C TRP A 247 24.41 -0.73 8.12
N LEU A 248 23.15 -0.40 7.83
CA LEU A 248 22.76 0.69 6.94
C LEU A 248 21.94 1.78 7.65
N GLY A 249 21.63 1.60 8.93
CA GLY A 249 20.77 2.52 9.69
C GLY A 249 19.37 2.62 9.07
N ILE A 250 18.88 3.85 8.89
CA ILE A 250 17.53 4.16 8.37
C ILE A 250 17.31 3.54 6.98
N LYS A 251 18.35 3.57 6.14
CA LYS A 251 18.34 3.03 4.77
C LYS A 251 18.06 1.52 4.76
N GLY A 252 18.48 0.82 5.83
CA GLY A 252 18.26 -0.61 5.99
C GLY A 252 16.79 -0.99 6.06
N ILE A 253 15.95 -0.14 6.65
CA ILE A 253 14.49 -0.33 6.71
C ILE A 253 13.91 -0.30 5.29
N ALA A 254 14.29 0.70 4.48
CA ALA A 254 13.84 0.79 3.09
C ALA A 254 14.27 -0.40 2.22
N LEU A 255 15.49 -0.91 2.43
CA LEU A 255 15.98 -2.12 1.77
C LEU A 255 15.20 -3.36 2.21
N SER A 256 14.94 -3.49 3.51
CA SER A 256 14.15 -4.60 4.08
C SER A 256 12.76 -4.68 3.46
N THR A 257 12.02 -3.56 3.39
CA THR A 257 10.70 -3.51 2.74
C THR A 257 10.78 -3.99 1.28
N SER A 258 11.83 -3.58 0.55
CA SER A 258 12.04 -3.98 -0.84
C SER A 258 12.29 -5.47 -0.98
N CYS A 259 13.12 -6.05 -0.10
CA CYS A 259 13.36 -7.48 -0.04
C CYS A 259 12.07 -8.26 0.28
N VAL A 260 11.26 -7.79 1.23
CA VAL A 260 9.99 -8.43 1.59
C VAL A 260 9.06 -8.51 0.39
N TYR A 261 8.92 -7.44 -0.40
CA TYR A 261 8.09 -7.49 -1.61
C TYR A 261 8.63 -8.44 -2.68
N ILE A 262 9.95 -8.58 -2.83
CA ILE A 262 10.55 -9.57 -3.72
C ILE A 262 10.21 -10.99 -3.26
N PHE A 263 10.34 -11.28 -1.96
CA PHE A 263 10.02 -12.60 -1.39
C PHE A 263 8.53 -12.91 -1.51
N CYS A 264 7.66 -11.99 -1.09
CA CYS A 264 6.21 -12.11 -1.15
C CYS A 264 5.74 -12.39 -2.59
N PHE A 265 6.18 -11.56 -3.54
CA PHE A 265 5.85 -11.75 -4.96
C PHE A 265 6.29 -13.11 -5.48
N SER A 266 7.54 -13.49 -5.21
CA SER A 266 8.11 -14.76 -5.69
C SER A 266 7.35 -15.96 -5.11
N PHE A 267 7.06 -15.94 -3.82
CA PHE A 267 6.30 -16.98 -3.15
C PHE A 267 4.88 -17.10 -3.71
N LEU A 268 4.14 -15.99 -3.79
CA LEU A 268 2.77 -15.99 -4.29
C LEU A 268 2.69 -16.37 -5.77
N LEU A 269 3.65 -15.94 -6.59
CA LEU A 269 3.71 -16.32 -8.00
C LEU A 269 3.91 -17.83 -8.17
N LEU A 270 4.89 -18.42 -7.47
CA LEU A 270 5.16 -19.86 -7.52
C LEU A 270 3.96 -20.66 -7.02
N PHE A 271 3.38 -20.24 -5.90
CA PHE A 271 2.19 -20.86 -5.34
C PHE A 271 1.03 -20.84 -6.33
N THR A 272 0.75 -19.68 -6.93
CA THR A 272 -0.36 -19.50 -7.89
C THR A 272 -0.15 -20.34 -9.14
N GLN A 273 1.08 -20.39 -9.67
CA GLN A 273 1.41 -21.24 -10.83
C GLN A 273 1.21 -22.73 -10.53
N ASN A 274 1.57 -23.18 -9.32
CA ASN A 274 1.36 -24.57 -8.90
C ASN A 274 -0.13 -24.91 -8.78
N GLN A 275 -0.96 -23.99 -8.29
CA GLN A 275 -2.41 -24.19 -8.24
C GLN A 275 -3.05 -24.21 -9.62
N ILE A 276 -2.61 -23.35 -10.54
CA ILE A 276 -3.06 -23.36 -11.94
C ILE A 276 -2.68 -24.69 -12.59
N LYS A 277 -1.46 -25.20 -12.37
CA LYS A 277 -1.04 -26.52 -12.87
C LYS A 277 -1.90 -27.66 -12.32
N LYS A 278 -2.16 -27.69 -11.01
CA LYS A 278 -3.01 -28.72 -10.39
C LYS A 278 -4.44 -28.73 -10.93
N LYS A 279 -4.97 -27.57 -11.30
CA LYS A 279 -6.31 -27.44 -11.87
C LYS A 279 -6.37 -27.65 -13.39
N ASN A 280 -5.22 -27.82 -14.05
CA ASN A 280 -5.13 -28.09 -15.49
C ASN A 280 -4.57 -29.52 -15.74
N PRO A 281 -5.40 -30.57 -15.59
CA PRO A 281 -4.96 -31.97 -15.67
C PRO A 281 -4.62 -32.45 -17.09
N GLU A 282 -4.89 -31.69 -18.16
CA GLU A 282 -4.63 -32.12 -19.55
C GLU A 282 -3.13 -32.36 -19.86
N LYS A 283 -2.22 -32.00 -18.95
CA LYS A 283 -0.78 -32.29 -19.06
C LYS A 283 -0.26 -33.39 -18.14
N GLN A 284 -1.08 -34.00 -17.27
CA GLN A 284 -0.63 -35.12 -16.43
C GLN A 284 -0.63 -36.48 -17.16
N LEU A 285 -1.14 -36.54 -18.40
CA LEU A 285 -1.21 -37.77 -19.20
C LEU A 285 -0.21 -37.79 -20.38
N CYS A 286 0.65 -36.78 -20.53
CA CYS A 286 1.59 -36.68 -21.68
C CYS A 286 3.05 -36.38 -21.31
N ASP A 287 3.38 -36.24 -20.02
CA ASP A 287 4.76 -36.25 -19.51
C ASP A 287 4.96 -37.56 -18.72
#